data_AF-A0A7K1URK9-F1
#
_entry.id   AF-A0A7K1URK9-F1
#
_cell.length_a   1.000
_cell.length_b   1.000
_cell.length_c   1.000
_cell.angle_alpha   90.00
_cell.angle_beta   90.00
_cell.angle_gamma   90.00
#
_symmetry.space_group_name_H-M   'P 1'
#
loop_
_entity.id
_entity.type
_entity.pdbx_description
1 polymer ?
#
loop_
_entity_poly.entity_id
_entity_poly.type
_entity_poly.pdbx_seq_one_letter_code
_entity_poly.pdbx_strand_id
1 'polypeptide(L)'
;MSTPQDGSTMIEGRVVHKVNNALRITFNAGPGDPLAVGVQGAGNGLGAKAAILFGFKNGGTGKHRITYADGSVVWVESRDSAPTVLSRGDGTALGTIQRADTSTAVGSTAGTLFHFVPDPDEPRTPELFRMLVLDRMGAETGRLDVVRTAGGWTVRRLVGDLYDESFWWDRAGQPLPIPILGTRLWLKHPLDSVERDVLLGACVDITLGLRPYVAAMK
;
A
#
# COMPACT_ATOMS: atom_id res chain seq x y z
N MET A 1 -5.41 -20.66 -7.40
CA MET A 1 -6.12 -19.38 -7.14
C MET A 1 -7.19 -19.66 -6.13
N SER A 2 -7.02 -19.19 -4.89
CA SER A 2 -8.07 -19.33 -3.87
C SER A 2 -9.18 -18.35 -4.22
N THR A 3 -10.38 -18.87 -4.44
CA THR A 3 -11.59 -18.09 -4.68
C THR A 3 -11.85 -17.20 -3.46
N PRO A 4 -12.14 -15.89 -3.64
CA PRO A 4 -12.52 -15.04 -2.52
C PRO A 4 -13.80 -15.58 -1.89
N GLN A 5 -13.79 -15.75 -0.56
CA GLN A 5 -14.76 -16.61 0.11
C GLN A 5 -16.19 -16.05 0.14
N ASP A 6 -16.39 -14.75 -0.16
CA ASP A 6 -17.72 -14.12 -0.29
C ASP A 6 -17.75 -13.00 -1.37
N GLY A 7 -16.82 -13.01 -2.33
CA GLY A 7 -16.68 -11.93 -3.32
C GLY A 7 -16.00 -10.65 -2.80
N SER A 8 -15.55 -10.64 -1.54
CA SER A 8 -14.65 -9.62 -0.97
C SER A 8 -13.19 -9.82 -1.43
N THR A 9 -12.36 -8.78 -1.36
CA THR A 9 -10.91 -8.88 -1.59
C THR A 9 -10.15 -8.43 -0.35
N MET A 10 -9.21 -9.25 0.13
CA MET A 10 -8.26 -8.88 1.18
C MET A 10 -6.83 -8.98 0.66
N ILE A 11 -6.03 -7.93 0.84
CA ILE A 11 -4.60 -7.91 0.50
C ILE A 11 -3.80 -7.34 1.67
N GLU A 12 -2.87 -8.13 2.20
CA GLU A 12 -1.91 -7.66 3.21
C GLU A 12 -0.57 -7.32 2.55
N GLY A 13 -0.05 -6.12 2.81
CA GLY A 13 1.29 -5.69 2.41
C GLY A 13 2.22 -5.57 3.62
N ARG A 14 3.33 -6.32 3.64
CA ARG A 14 4.29 -6.32 4.76
C ARG A 14 5.61 -5.70 4.37
N VAL A 15 6.04 -4.68 5.12
CA VAL A 15 7.33 -4.02 4.90
C VAL A 15 8.44 -4.73 5.66
N VAL A 16 9.53 -5.02 4.97
CA VAL A 16 10.77 -5.58 5.51
C VAL A 16 11.97 -4.85 4.92
N HIS A 17 13.11 -4.85 5.61
CA HIS A 17 14.37 -4.46 4.98
C HIS A 17 14.85 -5.57 4.04
N LYS A 18 15.47 -5.14 2.94
CA LYS A 18 16.28 -6.01 2.09
C LYS A 18 17.71 -6.04 2.62
N VAL A 19 18.49 -7.03 2.18
CA VAL A 19 19.93 -7.20 2.53
C VAL A 19 20.77 -5.95 2.25
N ASN A 20 20.32 -5.07 1.36
CA ASN A 20 20.97 -3.81 0.99
C ASN A 20 20.27 -2.56 1.54
N ASN A 21 19.61 -2.65 2.70
CA ASN A 21 18.88 -1.58 3.40
C ASN A 21 17.63 -1.02 2.68
N ALA A 22 17.41 -1.33 1.40
CA ALA A 22 16.21 -0.92 0.69
C ALA A 22 14.95 -1.51 1.33
N LEU A 23 13.92 -0.69 1.51
CA LEU A 23 12.62 -1.20 1.96
C LEU A 23 11.95 -2.02 0.85
N ARG A 24 11.36 -3.13 1.27
CA ARG A 24 10.57 -4.03 0.43
C ARG A 24 9.21 -4.24 1.07
N ILE A 25 8.14 -4.13 0.30
CA ILE A 25 6.82 -4.57 0.71
C ILE A 25 6.42 -5.83 -0.05
N THR A 26 5.93 -6.85 0.65
CA THR A 26 5.41 -8.08 0.04
C THR A 26 3.89 -8.12 0.21
N PHE A 27 3.17 -8.25 -0.89
CA PHE A 27 1.71 -8.32 -0.92
C PHE A 27 1.22 -9.76 -1.03
N ASN A 28 0.30 -10.16 -0.15
CA ASN A 28 -0.34 -11.46 -0.16
C ASN A 28 -1.86 -11.28 -0.15
N ALA A 29 -2.57 -12.08 -0.94
CA ALA A 29 -4.04 -12.09 -1.00
C ALA A 29 -4.66 -13.40 -0.47
N GLY A 30 -3.86 -14.21 0.24
CA GLY A 30 -4.21 -15.56 0.64
C GLY A 30 -2.97 -16.39 1.00
N PRO A 31 -3.13 -17.70 1.23
CA PRO A 31 -2.01 -18.61 1.43
C PRO A 31 -1.23 -18.78 0.13
N GLY A 32 0.08 -19.03 0.26
CA GLY A 32 0.93 -19.42 -0.85
C GLY A 32 1.81 -18.30 -1.36
N ASP A 33 2.04 -18.29 -2.68
CA ASP A 33 2.98 -17.36 -3.29
C ASP A 33 2.49 -15.90 -3.20
N PRO A 34 3.41 -14.94 -3.01
CA PRO A 34 3.06 -13.53 -3.00
C PRO A 34 2.36 -13.08 -4.28
N LEU A 35 1.35 -12.24 -4.12
CA LEU A 35 0.69 -11.57 -5.23
C LEU A 35 1.65 -10.64 -5.96
N ALA A 36 2.39 -9.83 -5.19
CA ALA A 36 3.32 -8.84 -5.71
C ALA A 36 4.37 -8.43 -4.69
N VAL A 37 5.47 -7.84 -5.17
CA VAL A 37 6.54 -7.30 -4.34
C VAL A 37 6.86 -5.87 -4.77
N GLY A 38 6.74 -4.93 -3.85
CA GLY A 38 7.18 -3.54 -3.98
C GLY A 38 8.62 -3.35 -3.48
N VAL A 39 9.46 -2.63 -4.22
CA VAL A 39 10.85 -2.35 -3.83
C VAL A 39 11.15 -0.86 -3.94
N GLN A 40 11.73 -0.30 -2.88
CA GLN A 40 12.10 1.09 -2.79
C GLN A 40 13.21 1.45 -3.76
N GLY A 41 13.05 2.56 -4.48
CA GLY A 41 14.11 3.20 -5.26
C GLY A 41 14.69 2.37 -6.40
N ALA A 42 14.00 1.30 -6.83
CA ALA A 42 14.44 0.45 -7.92
C ALA A 42 14.64 1.22 -9.24
N GLY A 43 13.91 2.34 -9.43
CA GLY A 43 13.97 3.21 -10.59
C GLY A 43 14.80 4.50 -10.43
N ASN A 44 15.41 4.77 -9.27
CA ASN A 44 16.06 6.06 -8.97
C ASN A 44 17.48 6.25 -9.56
N GLY A 45 17.94 5.35 -10.44
CA GLY A 45 19.32 5.38 -10.96
C GLY A 45 20.40 4.93 -9.95
N LEU A 46 21.66 4.91 -10.38
CA LEU A 46 22.79 4.36 -9.60
C LEU A 46 23.12 5.15 -8.32
N GLY A 47 23.07 6.49 -8.37
CA GLY A 47 23.43 7.35 -7.24
C GLY A 47 22.46 7.25 -6.06
N ALA A 48 21.15 7.17 -6.31
CA ALA A 48 20.15 6.99 -5.26
C ALA A 48 20.18 5.56 -4.68
N LYS A 49 20.53 4.55 -5.48
CA LYS A 49 20.76 3.18 -5.00
C LYS A 49 21.96 3.10 -4.05
N ALA A 50 23.01 3.89 -4.29
CA ALA A 50 24.14 3.99 -3.37
C ALA A 50 23.72 4.63 -2.02
N ALA A 51 22.94 5.71 -2.03
CA ALA A 51 22.45 6.33 -0.79
C ALA A 51 21.54 5.39 0.04
N ILE A 52 20.71 4.58 -0.62
CA ILE A 52 19.92 3.53 0.04
C ILE A 52 20.84 2.42 0.59
N LEU A 53 21.82 1.96 -0.21
CA LEU A 53 22.76 0.92 0.19
C LEU A 53 23.54 1.27 1.46
N PHE A 54 23.98 2.53 1.59
CA PHE A 54 24.69 3.02 2.77
C PHE A 54 23.77 3.43 3.93
N GLY A 55 22.46 3.18 3.84
CA GLY A 55 21.51 3.42 4.95
C GLY A 55 21.14 4.89 5.18
N PHE A 56 21.49 5.79 4.26
CA PHE A 56 21.16 7.22 4.38
C PHE A 56 19.70 7.55 4.02
N LYS A 57 18.95 6.61 3.42
CA LYS A 57 17.53 6.76 3.08
C LYS A 57 16.72 5.50 3.38
N ASN A 58 15.92 5.53 4.45
CA ASN A 58 14.97 4.48 4.84
C ASN A 58 13.53 4.92 4.49
N GLY A 59 13.09 4.68 3.25
CA GLY A 59 11.86 5.24 2.71
C GLY A 59 11.99 6.67 2.14
N GLY A 60 10.86 7.22 1.70
CA GLY A 60 10.74 8.58 1.15
C GLY A 60 10.49 8.60 -0.36
N THR A 61 10.25 9.81 -0.87
CA THR A 61 9.92 10.08 -2.28
C THR A 61 10.94 9.50 -3.28
N GLY A 62 10.46 9.11 -4.45
CA GLY A 62 11.23 8.46 -5.49
C GLY A 62 10.40 7.52 -6.36
N LYS A 63 11.09 6.75 -7.20
CA LYS A 63 10.54 5.77 -8.14
C LYS A 63 10.71 4.36 -7.61
N HIS A 64 9.61 3.82 -7.09
CA HIS A 64 9.47 2.48 -6.54
C HIS A 64 8.90 1.53 -7.61
N ARG A 65 9.17 0.23 -7.47
CA ARG A 65 8.72 -0.79 -8.44
C ARG A 65 7.90 -1.84 -7.73
N ILE A 66 6.72 -2.13 -8.26
CA ILE A 66 5.92 -3.32 -7.94
C ILE A 66 6.20 -4.36 -9.04
N THR A 67 6.46 -5.60 -8.64
CA THR A 67 6.57 -6.74 -9.56
C THR A 67 5.57 -7.81 -9.11
N TYR A 68 4.68 -8.20 -10.00
CA TYR A 68 3.69 -9.25 -9.76
C TYR A 68 4.26 -10.65 -9.98
N ALA A 69 3.55 -11.68 -9.52
CA ALA A 69 3.92 -13.08 -9.71
C ALA A 69 4.09 -13.47 -11.19
N ASP A 70 3.31 -12.87 -12.10
CA ASP A 70 3.41 -13.08 -13.55
C ASP A 70 4.57 -12.31 -14.20
N GLY A 71 5.37 -11.59 -13.42
CA GLY A 71 6.49 -10.77 -13.88
C GLY A 71 6.09 -9.38 -14.39
N SER A 72 4.79 -9.06 -14.46
CA SER A 72 4.33 -7.72 -14.82
C SER A 72 4.78 -6.68 -13.79
N VAL A 73 4.89 -5.43 -14.24
CA VAL A 73 5.52 -4.36 -13.48
C VAL A 73 4.62 -3.13 -13.43
N VAL A 74 4.56 -2.52 -12.25
CA VAL A 74 4.01 -1.18 -12.03
C VAL A 74 5.09 -0.31 -11.39
N TRP A 75 5.26 0.89 -11.91
CA TRP A 75 6.08 1.95 -11.35
C TRP A 75 5.23 2.90 -10.52
N VAL A 76 5.74 3.22 -9.33
CA VAL A 76 5.14 4.20 -8.41
C VAL A 76 6.14 5.33 -8.25
N GLU A 77 5.84 6.49 -8.81
CA GLU A 77 6.67 7.68 -8.70
C GLU A 77 6.10 8.64 -7.65
N SER A 78 6.56 8.47 -6.42
CA SER A 78 6.24 9.28 -5.25
C SER A 78 6.98 10.62 -5.31
N ARG A 79 6.25 11.74 -5.29
CA ARG A 79 6.84 13.08 -5.50
C ARG A 79 6.42 14.07 -4.43
N ASP A 80 7.35 14.74 -3.77
CA ASP A 80 7.07 15.55 -2.56
C ASP A 80 5.89 16.53 -2.69
N SER A 81 5.98 17.50 -3.61
CA SER A 81 4.94 18.52 -3.80
C SER A 81 4.03 18.29 -5.02
N ALA A 82 4.01 17.07 -5.56
CA ALA A 82 3.23 16.75 -6.76
C ALA A 82 2.43 15.45 -6.58
N PRO A 83 1.41 15.19 -7.43
CA PRO A 83 0.73 13.91 -7.45
C PRO A 83 1.71 12.75 -7.64
N THR A 84 1.41 11.62 -6.99
CA THR A 84 2.11 10.36 -7.26
C THR A 84 1.69 9.87 -8.65
N VAL A 85 2.64 9.45 -9.48
CA VAL A 85 2.36 8.97 -10.84
C VAL A 85 2.49 7.46 -10.89
N LEU A 86 1.52 6.79 -11.51
CA LEU A 86 1.48 5.35 -11.69
C LEU A 86 1.56 5.00 -13.17
N SER A 87 2.43 4.05 -13.51
CA SER A 87 2.56 3.54 -14.87
C SER A 87 2.94 2.06 -14.91
N ARG A 88 2.64 1.39 -16.00
CA ARG A 88 3.08 0.01 -16.25
C ARG A 88 4.55 -0.03 -16.65
N GLY A 89 5.12 -1.24 -16.69
CA GLY A 89 6.52 -1.50 -17.03
C GLY A 89 6.94 -0.99 -18.41
N ASP A 90 6.01 -0.94 -19.36
CA ASP A 90 6.17 -0.41 -20.72
C ASP A 90 6.05 1.13 -20.81
N GLY A 91 5.75 1.79 -19.68
CA GLY A 91 5.52 3.23 -19.62
C GLY A 91 4.05 3.66 -19.80
N THR A 92 3.13 2.74 -20.09
CA THR A 92 1.70 3.05 -20.21
C THR A 92 1.17 3.67 -18.92
N ALA A 93 0.56 4.85 -19.00
CA ALA A 93 0.04 5.55 -17.84
C ALA A 93 -1.17 4.82 -17.24
N LEU A 94 -1.14 4.58 -15.93
CA LEU A 94 -2.26 4.01 -15.17
C LEU A 94 -3.10 5.11 -14.51
N GLY A 95 -2.44 6.16 -14.02
CA GLY A 95 -3.13 7.25 -13.34
C GLY A 95 -2.22 8.05 -12.42
N THR A 96 -2.84 8.87 -11.60
CA THR A 96 -2.18 9.66 -10.56
C THR A 96 -2.92 9.57 -9.24
N ILE A 97 -2.20 9.80 -8.15
CA ILE A 97 -2.80 9.98 -6.83
C ILE A 97 -2.56 11.42 -6.40
N GLN A 98 -3.66 12.19 -6.42
CA GLN A 98 -3.70 13.57 -6.00
C GLN A 98 -3.80 13.63 -4.47
N ARG A 99 -3.12 14.59 -3.87
CA ARG A 99 -3.08 14.76 -2.41
C ARG A 99 -3.51 16.17 -2.01
N ALA A 100 -4.41 16.24 -1.05
CA ALA A 100 -4.82 17.45 -0.35
C ALA A 100 -5.06 17.11 1.14
N ASP A 101 -6.19 17.50 1.70
CA ASP A 101 -6.63 17.06 3.04
C ASP A 101 -7.02 15.58 3.05
N THR A 102 -7.55 15.11 1.92
CA THR A 102 -7.76 13.72 1.55
C THR A 102 -7.03 13.43 0.24
N SER A 103 -6.90 12.15 -0.11
CA SER A 103 -6.24 11.75 -1.36
C SER A 103 -7.23 11.14 -2.33
N THR A 104 -7.00 11.35 -3.62
CA THR A 104 -7.87 10.85 -4.68
C THR A 104 -7.03 10.17 -5.75
N ALA A 105 -7.33 8.91 -6.04
CA ALA A 105 -6.77 8.20 -7.17
C ALA A 105 -7.60 8.49 -8.43
N VAL A 106 -6.91 8.94 -9.48
CA VAL A 106 -7.50 9.28 -10.78
C VAL A 106 -6.84 8.41 -11.84
N GLY A 107 -7.63 7.58 -12.52
CA GLY A 107 -7.17 6.74 -13.62
C GLY A 107 -6.82 7.58 -14.86
N SER A 108 -5.91 7.09 -15.69
CA SER A 108 -5.47 7.78 -16.92
C SER A 108 -6.58 7.97 -17.95
N THR A 109 -7.59 7.09 -17.96
CA THR A 109 -8.70 7.10 -18.92
C THR A 109 -10.10 7.10 -18.27
N ALA A 110 -10.19 6.81 -16.97
CA ALA A 110 -11.46 6.50 -16.29
C ALA A 110 -11.96 7.61 -15.34
N GLY A 111 -11.22 8.73 -15.23
CA GLY A 111 -11.52 9.76 -14.22
C GLY A 111 -11.20 9.26 -12.81
N THR A 112 -11.93 9.75 -11.80
CA THR A 112 -11.74 9.31 -10.42
C THR A 112 -12.05 7.83 -10.25
N LEU A 113 -11.14 7.10 -9.61
CA LEU A 113 -11.31 5.70 -9.24
C LEU A 113 -11.70 5.57 -7.77
N PHE A 114 -10.90 6.18 -6.89
CA PHE A 114 -11.08 6.06 -5.44
C PHE A 114 -10.81 7.37 -4.72
N HIS A 115 -11.51 7.56 -3.60
CA HIS A 115 -11.16 8.53 -2.58
C HIS A 115 -10.66 7.82 -1.32
N PHE A 116 -9.62 8.37 -0.70
CA PHE A 116 -9.09 7.94 0.58
C PHE A 116 -9.41 9.00 1.61
N VAL A 117 -10.28 8.67 2.56
CA VAL A 117 -10.72 9.58 3.62
C VAL A 117 -10.44 8.98 4.99
N PRO A 118 -10.27 9.80 6.05
CA PRO A 118 -10.19 9.29 7.40
C PRO A 118 -11.45 8.48 7.74
N ASP A 119 -11.28 7.37 8.43
CA ASP A 119 -12.41 6.72 9.08
C ASP A 119 -12.87 7.59 10.27
N PRO A 120 -14.11 8.11 10.28
CA PRO A 120 -14.59 8.99 11.35
C PRO A 120 -14.77 8.25 12.68
N ASP A 121 -14.97 6.93 12.62
CA ASP A 121 -15.31 6.10 13.78
C ASP A 121 -14.06 5.44 14.40
N GLU A 122 -12.93 5.45 13.69
CA GLU A 122 -11.70 4.82 14.18
C GLU A 122 -11.02 5.69 15.26
N PRO A 123 -10.78 5.14 16.47
CA PRO A 123 -9.97 5.82 17.48
C PRO A 123 -8.55 6.07 16.97
N ARG A 124 -8.04 7.28 17.16
CA ARG A 124 -6.64 7.58 16.83
C ARG A 124 -5.72 6.81 17.77
N THR A 125 -5.19 5.68 17.31
CA THR A 125 -4.21 4.87 18.06
C THR A 125 -2.81 5.04 17.48
N PRO A 126 -1.75 4.91 18.28
CA PRO A 126 -0.38 4.79 17.77
C PRO A 126 -0.18 3.58 16.84
N GLU A 127 -1.04 2.55 16.99
CA GLU A 127 -0.83 1.23 16.42
C GLU A 127 -1.10 1.16 14.91
N LEU A 128 -2.18 1.80 14.46
CA LEU A 128 -2.57 1.86 13.05
C LEU A 128 -3.34 3.14 12.74
N PHE A 129 -3.38 3.51 11.46
CA PHE A 129 -4.34 4.47 10.92
C PHE A 129 -5.29 3.76 9.96
N ARG A 130 -6.60 3.96 10.11
CA ARG A 130 -7.58 3.49 9.15
C ARG A 130 -8.05 4.61 8.24
N MET A 131 -8.17 4.29 6.96
CA MET A 131 -8.87 5.09 5.97
C MET A 131 -10.03 4.28 5.38
N LEU A 132 -11.12 4.96 5.05
CA LEU A 132 -12.12 4.43 4.16
C LEU A 132 -11.65 4.60 2.71
N VAL A 133 -11.90 3.58 1.91
CA VAL A 133 -11.77 3.63 0.45
C VAL A 133 -13.17 3.80 -0.11
N LEU A 134 -13.42 4.97 -0.70
CA LEU A 134 -14.69 5.29 -1.34
C LEU A 134 -14.54 5.11 -2.85
N ASP A 135 -15.62 4.70 -3.52
CA ASP A 135 -15.68 4.69 -4.98
C ASP A 135 -15.79 6.12 -5.55
N ARG A 136 -15.87 6.22 -6.88
CA ARG A 136 -16.03 7.50 -7.60
C ARG A 136 -17.28 8.31 -7.23
N MET A 137 -18.29 7.67 -6.66
CA MET A 137 -19.55 8.29 -6.22
C MET A 137 -19.52 8.66 -4.73
N GLY A 138 -18.44 8.33 -4.01
CA GLY A 138 -18.30 8.55 -2.58
C GLY A 138 -18.89 7.44 -1.71
N ALA A 139 -19.31 6.31 -2.28
CA ALA A 139 -19.80 5.18 -1.51
C ALA A 139 -18.64 4.36 -0.95
N GLU A 140 -18.72 3.95 0.32
CA GLU A 140 -17.69 3.11 0.96
C GLU A 140 -17.62 1.75 0.25
N THR A 141 -16.51 1.50 -0.43
CA THR A 141 -16.24 0.27 -1.15
C THR A 141 -15.18 -0.60 -0.47
N GLY A 142 -14.45 -0.04 0.49
CA GLY A 142 -13.50 -0.79 1.30
C GLY A 142 -12.77 0.07 2.32
N ARG A 143 -11.66 -0.47 2.83
CA ARG A 143 -10.86 0.09 3.92
C ARG A 143 -9.38 -0.17 3.68
N LEU A 144 -8.54 0.76 4.14
CA LEU A 144 -7.10 0.64 4.11
C LEU A 144 -6.53 0.96 5.50
N ASP A 145 -6.01 -0.06 6.15
CA ASP A 145 -5.27 0.07 7.40
C ASP A 145 -3.79 0.27 7.10
N VAL A 146 -3.18 1.28 7.73
CA VAL A 146 -1.75 1.58 7.69
C VAL A 146 -1.17 1.21 9.05
N VAL A 147 -0.41 0.13 9.11
CA VAL A 147 0.05 -0.44 10.37
C VAL A 147 1.42 0.11 10.73
N ARG A 148 1.55 0.66 11.95
CA ARG A 148 2.77 1.36 12.41
C ARG A 148 3.54 0.56 13.45
N THR A 149 2.89 -0.34 14.15
CA THR A 149 3.47 -1.14 15.23
C THR A 149 3.11 -2.62 15.08
N ALA A 150 3.78 -3.48 15.85
CA ALA A 150 3.42 -4.89 15.90
C ALA A 150 1.98 -5.10 16.40
N GLY A 151 1.52 -4.30 17.37
CA GLY A 151 0.18 -4.40 17.94
C GLY A 151 -0.93 -4.06 16.94
N GLY A 152 -0.69 -3.15 15.98
CA GLY A 152 -1.66 -2.80 14.94
C GLY A 152 -2.09 -3.98 14.06
N TRP A 153 -1.26 -5.02 13.93
CA TRP A 153 -1.63 -6.26 13.25
C TRP A 153 -2.58 -7.16 14.04
N THR A 154 -2.81 -6.83 15.32
CA THR A 154 -3.61 -7.62 16.26
C THR A 154 -4.82 -6.87 16.83
N VAL A 155 -4.88 -5.55 16.70
CA VAL A 155 -5.96 -4.70 17.27
C VAL A 155 -7.37 -5.18 16.88
N ARG A 156 -7.57 -5.68 15.66
CA ARG A 156 -8.89 -6.17 15.21
C ARG A 156 -9.25 -7.60 15.63
N ARG A 157 -8.32 -8.38 16.20
CA ARG A 157 -8.66 -9.70 16.77
C ARG A 157 -9.63 -9.60 17.95
N LEU A 158 -9.71 -8.43 18.60
CA LEU A 158 -10.48 -8.21 19.82
C LEU A 158 -11.89 -7.64 19.55
N VAL A 159 -12.16 -7.14 18.34
CA VAL A 159 -13.40 -6.42 18.00
C VAL A 159 -14.06 -7.06 16.77
N GLY A 160 -14.69 -8.22 16.96
CA GLY A 160 -15.86 -8.70 16.19
C GLY A 160 -15.73 -9.15 14.73
N ASP A 161 -14.74 -8.71 13.95
CA ASP A 161 -14.66 -9.02 12.50
C ASP A 161 -13.91 -10.34 12.25
N LEU A 162 -14.41 -11.44 12.82
CA LEU A 162 -13.78 -12.78 12.85
C LEU A 162 -13.89 -13.58 11.53
N TYR A 163 -14.51 -13.06 10.48
CA TYR A 163 -14.89 -13.89 9.33
C TYR A 163 -13.90 -13.95 8.17
N ASP A 164 -12.77 -13.22 8.20
CA ASP A 164 -11.84 -13.17 7.05
C ASP A 164 -10.34 -13.11 7.42
N GLU A 165 -9.97 -13.46 8.66
CA GLU A 165 -8.57 -13.35 9.13
C GLU A 165 -7.84 -14.69 9.15
N SER A 166 -7.30 -15.09 7.99
CA SER A 166 -6.25 -16.11 7.96
C SER A 166 -4.87 -15.46 8.08
N PHE A 167 -4.16 -15.75 9.17
CA PHE A 167 -2.76 -15.38 9.35
C PHE A 167 -1.87 -16.29 8.51
N TRP A 168 -1.23 -15.76 7.47
CA TRP A 168 -0.34 -16.53 6.58
C TRP A 168 1.15 -16.45 6.96
N TRP A 169 1.50 -16.04 8.19
CA TRP A 169 2.89 -15.77 8.60
C TRP A 169 3.14 -15.93 10.12
N ASP A 170 4.42 -16.02 10.50
CA ASP A 170 4.95 -16.25 11.85
C ASP A 170 5.21 -14.94 12.64
N ARG A 171 4.65 -14.84 13.85
CA ARG A 171 4.75 -13.64 14.71
C ARG A 171 6.21 -13.28 15.04
N ALA A 172 6.69 -12.18 14.45
CA ALA A 172 7.42 -11.05 15.07
C ALA A 172 8.28 -10.38 13.99
N GLY A 173 7.73 -9.37 13.31
CA GLY A 173 8.57 -8.47 12.53
C GLY A 173 9.58 -7.83 13.48
N GLN A 174 10.87 -7.93 13.17
CA GLN A 174 11.92 -7.17 13.85
C GLN A 174 11.46 -5.71 13.98
N PRO A 175 11.70 -5.00 15.09
CA PRO A 175 11.43 -3.58 15.18
C PRO A 175 12.30 -2.86 14.15
N LEU A 176 11.71 -2.60 13.00
CA LEU A 176 12.36 -1.85 11.94
C LEU A 176 12.25 -0.38 12.33
N PRO A 177 13.32 0.43 12.22
CA PRO A 177 13.27 1.87 12.45
C PRO A 177 12.57 2.57 11.28
N ILE A 178 11.38 2.09 10.91
CA ILE A 178 10.52 2.60 9.85
C ILE A 178 9.18 2.97 10.47
N PRO A 179 8.57 4.09 10.06
CA PRO A 179 7.33 4.57 10.65
C PRO A 179 6.10 3.72 10.29
N ILE A 180 6.21 2.84 9.28
CA ILE A 180 5.10 2.03 8.76
C ILE A 180 5.60 0.60 8.48
N LEU A 181 4.98 -0.38 9.14
CA LEU A 181 5.30 -1.81 9.01
C LEU A 181 4.53 -2.47 7.86
N GLY A 182 3.48 -1.84 7.34
CA GLY A 182 2.70 -2.40 6.23
C GLY A 182 1.30 -1.81 6.09
N THR A 183 0.52 -2.48 5.25
CA THR A 183 -0.89 -2.15 5.00
C THR A 183 -1.76 -3.40 5.04
N ARG A 184 -3.05 -3.20 5.32
CA ARG A 184 -4.10 -4.18 5.08
C ARG A 184 -5.22 -3.50 4.31
N LEU A 185 -5.46 -3.98 3.10
CA LEU A 185 -6.44 -3.48 2.17
C LEU A 185 -7.60 -4.47 2.09
N TRP A 186 -8.81 -4.01 2.36
CA TRP A 186 -10.02 -4.80 2.22
C TRP A 186 -11.02 -4.09 1.33
N LEU A 187 -11.66 -4.82 0.42
CA LEU A 187 -12.71 -4.31 -0.48
C LEU A 187 -13.92 -5.24 -0.43
N LYS A 188 -15.10 -4.65 -0.60
CA LYS A 188 -16.40 -5.33 -0.68
C LYS A 188 -16.61 -6.12 -1.99
N HIS A 189 -15.67 -6.03 -2.94
CA HIS A 189 -15.80 -6.61 -4.27
C HIS A 189 -14.45 -7.14 -4.79
N PRO A 190 -14.45 -7.97 -5.86
CA PRO A 190 -13.23 -8.37 -6.55
C PRO A 190 -12.62 -7.19 -7.30
N LEU A 191 -11.30 -7.01 -7.19
CA LEU A 191 -10.59 -5.95 -7.90
C LEU A 191 -10.35 -6.30 -9.36
N ASP A 192 -10.61 -5.35 -10.26
CA ASP A 192 -10.06 -5.45 -11.61
C ASP A 192 -8.54 -5.16 -11.63
N SER A 193 -7.90 -5.37 -12.79
CA SER A 193 -6.45 -5.19 -12.90
C SER A 193 -5.98 -3.75 -12.67
N VAL A 194 -6.74 -2.74 -13.11
CA VAL A 194 -6.40 -1.33 -12.96
C VAL A 194 -6.61 -0.91 -11.51
N GLU A 195 -7.74 -1.27 -10.92
CA GLU A 195 -8.03 -0.98 -9.52
C GLU A 195 -6.96 -1.58 -8.60
N ARG A 196 -6.60 -2.85 -8.84
CA ARG A 196 -5.52 -3.52 -8.12
C ARG A 196 -4.19 -2.78 -8.27
N ASP A 197 -3.78 -2.45 -9.50
CA ASP A 197 -2.52 -1.74 -9.75
C ASP A 197 -2.48 -0.39 -9.04
N VAL A 198 -3.60 0.35 -9.03
CA VAL A 198 -3.73 1.65 -8.38
C VAL A 198 -3.69 1.54 -6.86
N LEU A 199 -4.43 0.60 -6.28
CA LEU A 199 -4.49 0.41 -4.83
C LEU A 199 -3.17 -0.15 -4.26
N LEU A 200 -2.51 -1.07 -4.96
CA LEU A 200 -1.16 -1.50 -4.57
C LEU A 200 -0.14 -0.37 -4.74
N GLY A 201 -0.30 0.45 -5.77
CA GLY A 201 0.46 1.69 -5.95
C GLY A 201 0.32 2.63 -4.75
N ALA A 202 -0.91 2.86 -4.28
CA ALA A 202 -1.19 3.64 -3.09
C ALA A 202 -0.52 3.05 -1.83
N CYS A 203 -0.62 1.74 -1.63
CA CYS A 203 0.05 1.06 -0.52
C CYS A 203 1.57 1.26 -0.55
N VAL A 204 2.20 1.16 -1.72
CA VAL A 204 3.64 1.43 -1.89
C VAL A 204 3.99 2.89 -1.63
N ASP A 205 3.17 3.82 -2.12
CA ASP A 205 3.38 5.26 -1.94
C ASP A 205 3.32 5.66 -0.45
N ILE A 206 2.36 5.09 0.30
CA ILE A 206 2.24 5.27 1.74
C ILE A 206 3.44 4.66 2.47
N THR A 207 3.75 3.39 2.20
CA THR A 207 4.71 2.61 2.99
C THR A 207 6.17 2.89 2.64
N LEU A 208 6.50 2.93 1.35
CA LEU A 208 7.87 3.15 0.87
C LEU A 208 8.11 4.63 0.56
N GLY A 209 7.11 5.32 0.02
CA GLY A 209 7.19 6.75 -0.27
C GLY A 209 7.01 7.63 0.98
N LEU A 210 6.51 7.06 2.09
CA LEU A 210 6.19 7.76 3.34
C LEU A 210 5.21 8.92 3.14
N ARG A 211 4.22 8.71 2.28
CA ARG A 211 3.29 9.74 1.83
C ARG A 211 2.02 9.71 2.67
N PRO A 212 1.69 10.79 3.41
CA PRO A 212 0.44 10.83 4.15
C PRO A 212 -0.73 11.08 3.20
N TYR A 213 -1.73 10.21 3.24
CA TYR A 213 -2.90 10.27 2.36
C TYR A 213 -4.04 11.08 2.93
N VAL A 214 -4.06 11.26 4.24
CA VAL A 214 -5.00 12.12 4.95
C VAL A 214 -4.24 13.00 5.93
N ALA A 215 -4.83 14.15 6.29
CA ALA A 215 -4.20 15.09 7.22
C ALA A 215 -3.80 14.45 8.55
N ALA A 216 -4.56 13.48 9.05
CA ALA A 216 -4.30 12.77 10.29
C ALA A 216 -3.03 11.89 10.30
N MET A 217 -2.42 11.66 9.12
CA MET A 217 -1.17 10.89 8.98
C MET A 217 0.09 11.77 8.97
N LYS A 218 -0.05 13.10 8.98
CA LYS A 218 1.06 14.04 9.08
C LYS A 218 1.56 14.12 10.52
#